data_AF-A0A1F3ZQ16-F1
#
_entry.id   AF-A0A1F3ZQ16-F1
#
_cell.length_a   1.000
_cell.length_b   1.000
_cell.length_c   1.000
_cell.angle_alpha   90.00
_cell.angle_beta   90.00
_cell.angle_gamma   90.00
#
_symmetry.space_group_name_H-M   'P 1'
#
loop_
_entity.id
_entity.type
_entity.pdbx_description
1 polymer ?
#
loop_
_entity_poly.entity_id
_entity_poly.type
_entity_poly.pdbx_seq_one_letter_code
_entity_poly.pdbx_strand_id
1 'polypeptide(L)'
;MNDNESKVLCEELMRADTEEAVIGHLKNANLWDDPRIWRFYGDSENNFSGAGNQQSRPDAALVEKLVNSIDARLTNECLAANIDPEGPEMNASDGLFIEWAIPNAA
;
A
#
# COMPACT_ATOMS: atom_id res chain seq x y z
N MET A 1 23.50 -17.76 -15.50
CA MET A 1 24.38 -17.14 -14.49
C MET A 1 24.85 -18.24 -13.56
N ASN A 2 26.15 -18.31 -13.27
CA ASN A 2 26.72 -19.26 -12.32
C ASN A 2 26.67 -18.70 -10.89
N ASP A 3 27.01 -19.54 -9.90
CA ASP A 3 26.93 -19.15 -8.47
C ASP A 3 27.82 -17.96 -8.12
N ASN A 4 29.00 -17.89 -8.73
CA ASN A 4 29.95 -16.80 -8.48
C ASN A 4 29.45 -15.48 -9.07
N GLU A 5 28.94 -15.50 -10.31
CA GLU A 5 28.30 -14.34 -10.94
C GLU A 5 27.09 -13.85 -10.13
N SER A 6 26.28 -14.78 -9.64
CA SER A 6 25.11 -14.46 -8.81
C SER A 6 25.50 -13.79 -7.50
N LYS A 7 26.57 -14.28 -6.86
CA LYS A 7 27.11 -13.69 -5.64
C LYS A 7 27.61 -12.27 -5.86
N VAL A 8 28.40 -12.06 -6.92
CA VAL A 8 28.92 -10.73 -7.28
C VAL A 8 27.78 -9.75 -7.53
N LEU A 9 26.78 -10.13 -8.33
CA LEU A 9 25.63 -9.28 -8.59
C LEU A 9 24.86 -8.95 -7.29
N CYS A 10 24.68 -9.91 -6.39
CA CYS A 10 24.03 -9.67 -5.10
C CYS A 10 24.79 -8.63 -4.27
N GLU A 11 26.12 -8.75 -4.18
CA GLU A 11 26.95 -7.79 -3.45
C GLU A 11 26.94 -6.39 -4.09
N GLU A 12 26.89 -6.31 -5.42
CA GLU A 12 26.77 -5.05 -6.15
C GLU A 12 25.43 -4.37 -5.87
N LEU A 13 24.33 -5.13 -5.95
CA LEU A 13 22.98 -4.62 -5.66
C LEU A 13 22.84 -4.16 -4.20
N MET A 14 23.46 -4.86 -3.25
CA MET A 14 23.46 -4.45 -1.84
C MET A 14 24.17 -3.12 -1.58
N ARG A 15 25.08 -2.70 -2.47
CA ARG A 15 25.85 -1.45 -2.35
C ARG A 15 25.33 -0.34 -3.26
N ALA A 16 24.29 -0.62 -4.06
CA ALA A 16 23.74 0.36 -4.98
C ALA A 16 22.83 1.34 -4.22
N ASP A 17 23.33 2.56 -4.00
CA ASP A 17 22.60 3.61 -3.27
C ASP A 17 21.60 4.39 -4.15
N THR A 18 21.61 4.17 -5.47
CA THR A 18 20.70 4.85 -6.40
C THR A 18 20.03 3.89 -7.37
N GLU A 19 18.88 4.29 -7.89
CA GLU A 19 18.13 3.55 -8.89
C GLU A 19 18.96 3.33 -10.16
N GLU A 20 19.69 4.34 -10.62
CA GLU A 20 20.51 4.25 -11.82
C GLU A 20 21.63 3.21 -11.67
N ALA A 21 22.21 3.10 -10.47
CA ALA A 21 23.22 2.08 -10.17
C ALA A 21 22.59 0.68 -10.24
N VAL A 22 21.43 0.46 -9.60
CA VAL A 22 20.69 -0.80 -9.66
C VAL A 22 20.38 -1.19 -11.11
N ILE A 23 19.84 -0.27 -11.91
CA ILE A 23 19.53 -0.51 -13.33
C ILE A 23 20.80 -0.87 -14.11
N GLY A 24 21.91 -0.18 -13.86
CA GLY A 24 23.20 -0.46 -14.48
C GLY A 24 23.69 -1.89 -14.21
N HIS A 25 23.68 -2.32 -12.94
CA HIS A 25 24.07 -3.68 -12.56
C HIS A 25 23.19 -4.75 -13.21
N LEU A 26 21.87 -4.54 -13.23
CA LEU A 26 20.92 -5.48 -13.84
C LEU A 26 21.05 -5.54 -15.38
N LYS A 27 21.35 -4.42 -16.05
CA LYS A 27 21.64 -4.38 -17.49
C LYS A 27 22.92 -5.14 -17.83
N ASN A 28 23.98 -4.93 -17.05
CA ASN A 28 25.25 -5.63 -17.24
C ASN A 28 25.10 -7.16 -17.09
N ALA A 29 24.20 -7.60 -16.21
CA ALA A 29 23.86 -9.01 -16.04
C ALA A 29 22.87 -9.56 -17.11
N ASN A 30 22.44 -8.75 -18.08
CA ASN A 30 21.39 -9.05 -19.06
C ASN A 30 20.04 -9.45 -18.42
N LEU A 31 19.75 -8.91 -17.24
CA LEU A 31 18.51 -9.19 -16.51
C LEU A 31 17.45 -8.08 -16.68
N TRP A 32 17.87 -6.86 -16.98
CA TRP A 32 16.94 -5.73 -17.05
C TRP A 32 15.98 -5.82 -18.23
N ASP A 33 16.50 -6.06 -19.43
CA ASP A 33 15.73 -5.97 -20.69
C ASP A 33 15.01 -7.28 -21.08
N ASP A 34 15.10 -8.35 -20.26
CA ASP A 34 14.39 -9.61 -20.50
C ASP A 34 13.07 -9.67 -19.71
N PRO A 35 11.90 -9.42 -20.33
CA PRO A 35 10.63 -9.41 -19.62
C PRO A 35 10.23 -10.79 -19.06
N ARG A 36 10.84 -11.89 -19.52
CA ARG A 36 10.47 -13.26 -19.11
C ARG A 36 10.92 -13.60 -17.70
N ILE A 37 11.89 -12.87 -17.16
CA ILE A 37 12.43 -13.08 -15.81
C ILE A 37 11.83 -12.11 -14.78
N TRP A 38 11.06 -11.12 -15.23
CA TRP A 38 10.28 -10.26 -14.37
C TRP A 38 8.91 -10.91 -14.11
N ARG A 39 8.48 -10.82 -12.86
CA ARG A 39 7.20 -11.36 -12.40
C ARG A 39 6.53 -10.30 -11.55
N PHE A 40 5.21 -10.20 -11.64
CA PHE A 40 4.46 -9.34 -10.74
C PHE A 40 4.74 -9.74 -9.30
N TYR A 41 5.01 -8.74 -8.46
CA TYR A 41 5.14 -8.96 -7.03
C TYR A 41 3.85 -9.63 -6.53
N GLY A 42 3.95 -10.80 -5.89
CA GLY A 42 2.79 -11.55 -5.41
C GLY A 42 1.79 -11.98 -6.49
N ASP A 43 2.21 -12.09 -7.76
CA ASP A 43 1.35 -12.49 -8.90
C ASP A 43 0.13 -11.62 -9.18
N SER A 44 0.12 -10.41 -8.64
CA SER A 44 -0.96 -9.45 -8.83
C SER A 44 -0.45 -8.28 -9.64
N GLU A 45 -0.94 -8.15 -10.88
CA GLU A 45 -0.68 -7.01 -11.77
C GLU A 45 -1.08 -5.68 -11.11
N ASN A 46 -2.10 -5.71 -10.24
CA ASN A 46 -2.62 -4.52 -9.55
C ASN A 46 -1.79 -4.10 -8.33
N ASN A 47 -0.71 -4.80 -7.99
CA ASN A 47 0.13 -4.45 -6.85
C ASN A 47 0.91 -3.14 -7.09
N PHE A 48 1.24 -2.82 -8.34
CA PHE A 48 1.82 -1.52 -8.67
C PHE A 48 0.85 -0.38 -8.33
N SER A 49 -0.45 -0.56 -8.56
CA SER A 49 -1.48 0.41 -8.17
C SER A 49 -1.58 0.54 -6.65
N GLY A 50 -1.45 -0.55 -5.89
CA GLY A 50 -1.47 -0.49 -4.42
C GLY A 50 -0.24 0.20 -3.83
N ALA A 51 0.96 -0.08 -4.35
CA ALA A 51 2.20 0.52 -3.86
C ALA A 51 2.44 1.94 -4.43
N GLY A 52 2.09 2.16 -5.69
CA GLY A 52 2.29 3.40 -6.44
C GLY A 52 1.17 4.43 -6.27
N ASN A 53 0.01 4.05 -5.75
CA ASN A 53 -1.03 4.99 -5.30
C ASN A 53 -0.78 5.48 -3.86
N GLN A 54 0.44 5.30 -3.34
CA GLN A 54 0.86 6.02 -2.15
C GLN A 54 1.03 7.50 -2.49
N GLN A 55 0.43 8.35 -1.67
CA GLN A 55 0.45 9.79 -1.89
C GLN A 55 1.89 10.33 -1.88
N SER A 56 2.32 10.87 -3.02
CA SER A 56 3.69 11.39 -3.24
C SER A 56 4.02 12.63 -2.40
N ARG A 57 2.97 13.30 -1.92
CA ARG A 57 3.06 14.52 -1.12
C ARG A 57 2.87 14.22 0.37
N PRO A 58 3.82 14.58 1.25
CA PRO A 58 3.75 14.24 2.67
C PRO A 58 2.56 14.88 3.40
N ASP A 59 2.12 16.07 2.97
CA ASP A 59 0.93 16.75 3.49
C ASP A 59 -0.36 15.99 3.16
N ALA A 60 -0.51 15.54 1.92
CA ALA A 60 -1.67 14.77 1.51
C ALA A 60 -1.64 13.34 2.10
N ALA A 61 -0.47 12.74 2.26
CA ALA A 61 -0.31 11.44 2.92
C ALA A 61 -0.75 11.50 4.39
N LEU A 62 -0.41 12.58 5.11
CA LEU A 62 -0.84 12.79 6.49
C LEU A 62 -2.36 12.92 6.61
N VAL A 63 -2.99 13.69 5.71
CA VAL A 63 -4.44 13.84 5.65
C VAL A 63 -5.11 12.50 5.38
N GLU A 64 -4.61 11.73 4.42
CA GLU A 64 -5.13 10.40 4.08
C GLU A 64 -5.05 9.43 5.26
N LYS A 65 -3.93 9.40 6.00
CA LYS A 65 -3.81 8.54 7.19
C LYS A 65 -4.77 8.93 8.31
N LEU A 66 -5.04 10.22 8.49
CA LEU A 66 -6.03 10.68 9.48
C LEU A 66 -7.45 10.27 9.08
N VAL A 67 -7.84 10.49 7.83
CA VAL A 67 -9.17 10.13 7.30
C VAL A 67 -9.37 8.61 7.39
N ASN A 68 -8.41 7.81 6.91
CA ASN A 68 -8.50 6.35 7.00
C ASN A 68 -8.59 5.84 8.46
N SER A 69 -7.98 6.54 9.41
CA SER A 69 -8.08 6.17 10.84
C SER A 69 -9.46 6.45 11.41
N ILE A 70 -10.12 7.53 10.96
CA ILE A 70 -11.49 7.85 11.32
C ILE A 70 -12.45 6.83 10.71
N ASP A 71 -12.32 6.54 9.42
CA ASP A 71 -13.13 5.54 8.73
C ASP A 71 -12.99 4.17 9.40
N ALA A 72 -11.77 3.72 9.69
CA ALA A 72 -11.52 2.45 10.38
C ALA A 72 -12.18 2.41 11.77
N ARG A 73 -12.17 3.52 12.51
CA ARG A 73 -12.83 3.61 13.82
C ARG A 73 -14.35 3.52 13.68
N LEU A 74 -14.93 4.25 12.73
CA LEU A 74 -16.37 4.25 12.47
C LEU A 74 -16.87 2.88 11.99
N THR A 75 -16.17 2.26 11.04
CA THR A 75 -16.47 0.90 10.58
C THR A 75 -16.41 -0.09 11.75
N ASN A 76 -15.41 0.01 12.62
CA ASN A 76 -15.31 -0.85 13.79
C ASN A 76 -16.49 -0.66 14.76
N GLU A 77 -16.97 0.57 14.97
CA GLU A 77 -18.16 0.82 15.81
C GLU A 77 -19.43 0.27 15.17
N CYS A 78 -19.62 0.42 13.85
CA CYS A 78 -20.74 -0.22 13.14
C CYS A 78 -20.73 -1.73 13.33
N LEU A 79 -19.57 -2.37 13.11
CA LEU A 79 -19.42 -3.81 13.29
C LEU A 79 -19.65 -4.25 14.74
N ALA A 80 -19.16 -3.48 15.72
CA ALA A 80 -19.38 -3.75 17.14
C ALA A 80 -20.87 -3.64 17.53
N ALA A 81 -21.60 -2.73 16.87
CA ALA A 81 -23.05 -2.57 17.01
C ALA A 81 -23.87 -3.56 16.14
N ASN A 82 -23.22 -4.47 15.41
CA ASN A 82 -23.84 -5.41 14.48
C ASN A 82 -24.64 -4.70 13.36
N ILE A 83 -24.18 -3.51 12.96
CA ILE A 83 -24.66 -2.70 11.84
C ILE A 83 -23.75 -2.95 10.64
N ASP A 84 -24.35 -3.16 9.46
CA ASP A 84 -23.61 -3.27 8.21
C ASP A 84 -23.07 -1.89 7.76
N PRO A 85 -21.74 -1.66 7.75
CA PRO A 85 -21.16 -0.37 7.39
C PRO A 85 -21.36 -0.01 5.90
N GLU A 86 -21.73 -0.97 5.05
CA GLU A 86 -22.00 -0.77 3.62
C GLU A 86 -23.51 -0.82 3.30
N GLY A 87 -24.35 -0.97 4.32
CA GLY A 87 -25.80 -1.08 4.19
C GLY A 87 -26.47 0.26 3.82
N PRO A 88 -27.68 0.23 3.24
CA PRO A 88 -28.41 1.43 2.81
C PRO A 88 -28.84 2.36 3.96
N GLU A 89 -28.70 1.94 5.22
CA GLU A 89 -28.93 2.79 6.40
C GLU A 89 -27.71 3.64 6.77
N MET A 90 -26.55 3.42 6.15
CA MET A 90 -25.32 4.18 6.37
C MET A 90 -25.18 5.29 5.33
N ASN A 91 -25.60 6.52 5.65
CA ASN A 91 -25.24 7.68 4.84
C ASN A 91 -23.88 8.21 5.31
N ALA A 92 -23.06 8.78 4.42
CA ALA A 92 -21.76 9.35 4.78
C ALA A 92 -21.84 10.51 5.81
N SER A 93 -23.04 11.08 6.04
CA SER A 93 -23.33 11.99 7.15
C SER A 93 -23.43 11.28 8.51
N ASP A 94 -23.77 10.00 8.54
CA ASP A 94 -24.19 9.27 9.73
C ASP A 94 -23.00 8.79 10.58
N GLY A 95 -21.81 8.68 9.98
CA GLY A 95 -20.56 8.47 10.72
C GLY A 95 -20.21 9.63 11.69
N LEU A 96 -20.58 10.87 11.36
CA LEU A 96 -20.51 12.02 12.28
C LEU A 96 -21.67 12.04 13.28
N PHE A 97 -22.80 11.39 12.97
CA PHE A 97 -23.95 11.31 13.87
C PHE A 97 -23.82 10.21 14.92
N ILE A 98 -23.01 9.16 14.74
CA ILE A 98 -22.84 8.13 15.78
C ILE A 98 -22.26 8.73 17.10
N GLU A 99 -21.47 9.80 17.02
CA GLU A 99 -20.94 10.50 18.20
C GLU A 99 -22.00 11.42 18.88
N TRP A 100 -23.06 11.82 18.17
CA TRP A 100 -24.16 12.66 18.69
C TRP A 100 -25.49 11.93 18.91
N ALA A 101 -25.64 10.70 18.40
CA ALA A 101 -26.85 9.89 18.45
C ALA A 101 -26.88 8.89 19.62
N ILE A 102 -25.98 9.03 20.60
CA ILE A 102 -26.15 8.43 21.93
C ILE A 102 -26.72 9.48 22.89
N PRO A 103 -28.03 9.80 22.87
CA PRO A 103 -28.65 10.42 24.02
C PRO A 103 -28.82 9.35 25.10
N ASN A 104 -27.98 9.44 26.13
CA ASN A 104 -28.14 8.81 27.45
C ASN A 104 -28.50 7.32 27.46
N ALA A 105 -27.48 6.47 27.55
CA ALA A 105 -27.63 5.20 28.25
C ALA A 105 -27.69 5.50 29.77
N ALA A 106 -28.91 5.69 30.27
CA ALA A 106 -29.31 5.57 31.68
C ALA A 106 -30.61 4.76 31.74
#